data_AF-A0A800E865-F1
#
_entry.id   AF-A0A800E865-F1
#
_cell.length_a   1.000
_cell.length_b   1.000
_cell.length_c   1.000
_cell.angle_alpha   90.00
_cell.angle_beta   90.00
_cell.angle_gamma   90.00
#
_symmetry.space_group_name_H-M   'P 1'
#
loop_
_entity.id
_entity.type
_entity.pdbx_description
1 polymer ?
#
loop_
_entity_poly.entity_id
_entity_poly.type
_entity_poly.pdbx_seq_one_letter_code
_entity_poly.pdbx_strand_id
1 'polypeptide(L)'
;RIVWAKFLNAGQTCIAPDYLLVEKRVETKLLEALKKEIEDFYPHSKNINENYVQIVNERNFNRLAQLIPTDKIYHGGEVNPENRSIAPTHFRTNTSYYCL
;
A
#
# COMPACT_ATOMS: atom_id res chain seq x y z
N ARG A 1 -8.38 9.91 4.38
CA ARG A 1 -9.27 9.76 3.18
C ARG A 1 -8.64 8.89 2.07
N ILE A 2 -7.49 9.29 1.51
CA ILE A 2 -6.81 8.53 0.44
C ILE A 2 -6.50 7.10 0.91
N VAL A 3 -5.91 6.96 2.10
CA VAL A 3 -5.59 5.67 2.73
C VAL A 3 -6.81 4.75 2.78
N TRP A 4 -7.92 5.20 3.36
CA TRP A 4 -9.15 4.41 3.41
C TRP A 4 -9.63 3.98 2.01
N ALA A 5 -9.70 4.90 1.05
CA ALA A 5 -10.18 4.60 -0.29
C ALA A 5 -9.26 3.61 -1.04
N LYS A 6 -7.95 3.70 -0.82
CA LYS A 6 -6.97 2.80 -1.43
C LYS A 6 -7.01 1.42 -0.79
N PHE A 7 -6.98 1.33 0.53
CA PHE A 7 -6.73 0.05 1.21
C PHE A 7 -8.02 -0.69 1.60
N LEU A 8 -9.19 -0.10 1.30
CA LEU A 8 -10.45 -0.84 1.29
C LEU A 8 -10.32 -2.08 0.39
N ASN A 9 -10.66 -3.25 0.95
CA ASN A 9 -10.53 -4.54 0.28
C ASN A 9 -9.10 -4.86 -0.20
N ALA A 10 -8.07 -4.42 0.53
CA ALA A 10 -6.66 -4.54 0.14
C ALA A 10 -6.38 -3.97 -1.27
N GLY A 11 -7.04 -2.87 -1.63
CA GLY A 11 -6.89 -2.23 -2.94
C GLY A 11 -7.55 -2.96 -4.11
N GLN A 12 -8.25 -4.06 -3.87
CA GLN A 12 -9.00 -4.80 -4.88
C GLN A 12 -10.39 -4.17 -5.09
N THR A 13 -10.40 -2.87 -5.39
CA THR A 13 -11.59 -2.06 -5.63
C THR A 13 -11.44 -1.34 -6.98
N CYS A 14 -12.40 -1.48 -7.90
CA CYS A 14 -12.29 -0.96 -9.28
C CYS A 14 -12.07 0.55 -9.39
N ILE A 15 -12.41 1.31 -8.34
CA ILE A 15 -12.28 2.77 -8.27
C ILE A 15 -11.27 3.21 -7.21
N ALA A 16 -10.43 2.29 -6.72
CA ALA A 16 -9.35 2.64 -5.81
C ALA A 16 -8.40 3.62 -6.53
N PRO A 17 -7.86 4.63 -5.82
CA PRO A 17 -6.81 5.46 -6.40
C PRO A 17 -5.56 4.61 -6.64
N ASP A 18 -5.16 4.42 -7.90
CA ASP A 18 -4.00 3.60 -8.25
C ASP A 18 -2.67 4.29 -7.95
N TYR A 19 -2.59 5.58 -8.24
CA TYR A 19 -1.42 6.42 -8.01
C TYR A 19 -1.82 7.86 -7.72
N LEU A 20 -0.88 8.62 -7.16
CA LEU A 20 -1.03 10.05 -6.90
C LEU A 20 -0.03 10.84 -7.75
N LEU A 21 -0.51 11.94 -8.34
CA LEU A 21 0.33 12.99 -8.93
C LEU A 21 0.34 14.17 -7.97
N VAL A 22 1.53 14.57 -7.54
CA VAL A 22 1.69 15.48 -6.39
C VAL A 22 2.75 16.51 -6.74
N GLU A 23 2.49 17.76 -6.39
CA GLU A 23 3.46 18.83 -6.55
C GLU A 23 4.65 18.60 -5.59
N LYS A 24 5.88 18.73 -6.10
CA LYS A 24 7.11 18.44 -5.36
C LYS A 24 7.17 19.11 -3.98
N ARG A 25 6.67 20.35 -3.86
CA ARG A 25 6.71 21.12 -2.61
C ARG A 25 5.86 20.54 -1.47
N VAL A 26 4.85 19.71 -1.78
CA VAL A 26 3.97 19.08 -0.76
C VAL A 26 4.19 17.58 -0.64
N GLU A 27 5.05 16.97 -1.48
CA GLU A 27 5.33 15.54 -1.51
C GLU A 27 5.64 14.96 -0.12
N THR A 28 6.68 15.46 0.54
CA THR A 28 7.12 14.92 1.83
C THR A 28 6.03 15.02 2.89
N LYS A 29 5.28 16.15 2.89
CA LYS A 29 4.16 16.34 3.82
C LYS A 29 3.04 15.32 3.57
N LEU A 30 2.76 15.01 2.31
CA LEU A 30 1.77 14.00 1.94
C LEU A 30 2.23 12.60 2.34
N LEU A 31 3.48 12.23 2.07
CA LEU A 31 4.02 10.89 2.42
C LEU A 31 3.96 10.65 3.93
N GLU A 32 4.36 11.63 4.74
CA GLU A 32 4.23 11.55 6.20
C GLU A 32 2.77 11.43 6.65
N ALA A 33 1.86 12.21 6.04
CA ALA A 33 0.43 12.12 6.35
C ALA A 33 -0.17 10.75 5.98
N LEU A 34 0.24 10.18 4.84
CA LEU A 34 -0.19 8.85 4.41
C LEU A 34 0.32 7.77 5.37
N LYS A 35 1.61 7.83 5.75
CA LYS A 35 2.17 6.94 6.76
C LYS A 35 1.40 7.01 8.06
N LYS A 36 1.19 8.21 8.60
CA LYS A 36 0.45 8.40 9.85
C LYS A 36 -0.96 7.81 9.77
N GLU A 37 -1.69 8.10 8.70
CA GLU A 37 -3.04 7.56 8.50
C GLU A 37 -3.04 6.03 8.32
N ILE A 38 -2.02 5.45 7.68
CA ILE A 38 -1.87 3.98 7.60
C ILE A 38 -1.65 3.39 8.99
N GLU A 39 -0.77 3.96 9.80
CA GLU A 39 -0.50 3.50 11.16
C GLU A 39 -1.76 3.61 12.06
N ASP A 40 -2.54 4.69 11.90
CA ASP A 40 -3.78 4.94 12.65
C ASP A 40 -4.91 3.96 12.22
N PHE A 41 -5.06 3.66 10.93
CA PHE A 41 -6.10 2.73 10.42
C PHE A 41 -5.69 1.25 10.50
N TYR A 42 -4.40 0.95 10.41
CA TYR A 42 -3.84 -0.40 10.37
C TYR A 42 -2.70 -0.54 11.38
N PRO A 43 -2.99 -0.47 12.70
CA PRO A 43 -1.98 -0.50 13.76
C PRO A 43 -1.19 -1.82 13.81
N HIS A 44 -1.74 -2.88 13.21
CA HIS A 44 -1.10 -4.20 13.10
C HIS A 44 -0.58 -4.50 11.69
N SER A 45 -0.47 -3.50 10.81
CA SER A 45 0.01 -3.69 9.42
C SER A 45 1.37 -4.41 9.31
N LYS A 46 2.24 -4.26 10.31
CA LYS A 46 3.53 -4.98 10.40
C LYS A 46 3.42 -6.44 10.82
N ASN A 47 2.33 -6.80 11.50
CA ASN A 47 2.01 -8.16 11.92
C ASN A 47 0.72 -8.56 11.21
N ILE A 48 0.83 -8.90 9.93
CA ILE A 48 -0.33 -9.28 9.10
C ILE A 48 -0.90 -10.62 9.61
N ASN A 49 -1.70 -10.54 10.66
CA ASN A 49 -2.36 -11.62 11.36
C ASN A 49 -3.71 -11.97 10.70
N GLU A 50 -4.40 -12.99 11.25
CA GLU A 50 -5.47 -13.78 10.61
C GLU A 50 -6.74 -13.04 10.13
N ASN A 51 -6.83 -11.70 10.23
CA ASN A 51 -8.02 -10.95 9.81
C ASN A 51 -7.74 -9.81 8.82
N TYR A 52 -6.58 -9.80 8.17
CA TYR A 52 -6.32 -8.87 7.08
C TYR A 52 -6.89 -9.39 5.75
N VAL A 53 -7.42 -8.50 4.92
CA VAL A 53 -8.01 -8.88 3.63
C VAL A 53 -6.96 -9.50 2.72
N GLN A 54 -7.26 -10.68 2.20
CA GLN A 54 -6.36 -11.43 1.33
C GLN A 54 -6.48 -10.98 -0.13
N ILE A 55 -5.38 -11.07 -0.87
CA ILE A 55 -5.42 -11.02 -2.32
C ILE A 55 -6.14 -12.26 -2.85
N VAL A 56 -7.01 -12.06 -3.83
CA VAL A 56 -8.00 -13.04 -4.31
C VAL A 56 -7.40 -14.41 -4.68
N ASN A 57 -6.17 -14.45 -5.18
CA ASN A 57 -5.46 -15.69 -5.50
C ASN A 57 -3.94 -15.47 -5.57
N GLU A 58 -3.20 -16.58 -5.61
CA GLU A 58 -1.72 -16.60 -5.65
C GLU A 58 -1.15 -15.87 -6.88
N ARG A 59 -1.77 -16.04 -8.05
CA ARG A 59 -1.34 -15.37 -9.28
C ARG A 59 -1.34 -13.85 -9.12
N ASN A 60 -2.42 -13.29 -8.58
CA ASN A 60 -2.54 -11.85 -8.35
C ASN A 60 -1.61 -11.38 -7.23
N PHE A 61 -1.48 -12.17 -6.16
CA PHE A 61 -0.53 -11.88 -5.09
C PHE A 61 0.90 -11.77 -5.63
N ASN A 62 1.38 -12.78 -6.36
CA ASN A 62 2.72 -12.81 -6.94
C ASN A 62 2.95 -11.63 -7.89
N ARG A 63 1.97 -11.31 -8.74
CA ARG A 63 2.03 -10.15 -9.63
C ARG A 63 2.18 -8.85 -8.84
N LEU A 64 1.39 -8.64 -7.79
CA LEU A 64 1.43 -7.41 -7.00
C LEU A 64 2.72 -7.30 -6.18
N ALA A 65 3.17 -8.39 -5.57
CA ALA A 65 4.43 -8.43 -4.80
C ALA A 65 5.64 -8.05 -5.68
N GLN A 66 5.66 -8.49 -6.95
CA GLN A 66 6.71 -8.12 -7.91
C GLN A 66 6.68 -6.65 -8.34
N LEU A 67 5.56 -5.95 -8.16
CA LEU A 67 5.44 -4.53 -8.51
C LEU A 67 5.98 -3.60 -7.42
N ILE A 68 6.33 -4.11 -6.24
CA ILE A 68 6.85 -3.31 -5.13
C ILE A 68 8.37 -3.13 -5.30
N PRO A 69 8.86 -1.91 -5.60
CA PRO A 69 10.30 -1.64 -5.68
C PRO A 69 10.86 -1.44 -4.27
N THR A 70 11.55 -2.46 -3.74
CA THR A 70 12.06 -2.46 -2.36
C THR A 70 13.02 -1.31 -2.04
N ASP A 71 13.72 -0.77 -3.04
CA ASP A 71 14.63 0.37 -2.92
C ASP A 71 13.93 1.73 -2.81
N LYS A 72 12.60 1.79 -3.05
CA LYS A 72 11.84 3.06 -3.10
C LYS A 72 10.70 3.12 -2.10
N ILE A 73 10.57 2.11 -1.25
CA ILE A 73 9.55 2.04 -0.20
C ILE A 73 9.74 3.19 0.77
N TYR A 74 8.65 3.91 1.03
CA TYR A 74 8.59 4.89 2.11
C TYR A 74 8.05 4.27 3.40
N HIS A 75 7.02 3.43 3.27
CA HIS A 75 6.40 2.69 4.36
C HIS A 75 5.71 1.43 3.85
N GLY A 76 5.65 0.39 4.69
CA GLY A 76 5.10 -0.92 4.36
C GLY A 76 6.14 -1.83 3.70
N GLY A 77 5.70 -2.65 2.74
CA GLY A 77 6.54 -3.59 2.00
C GLY A 77 6.49 -5.02 2.51
N GLU A 78 5.84 -5.26 3.64
CA GLU A 78 5.65 -6.61 4.17
C GLU A 78 4.69 -7.40 3.29
N VAL A 79 5.11 -8.60 2.90
CA VAL A 79 4.31 -9.56 2.13
C VAL A 79 4.29 -10.89 2.84
N ASN A 80 3.14 -11.55 2.89
CA ASN A 80 3.01 -12.90 3.44
C ASN A 80 2.32 -13.80 2.40
N PRO A 81 3.07 -14.73 1.77
CA PRO A 81 2.52 -15.67 0.80
C PRO A 81 1.53 -16.67 1.41
N GLU A 82 1.69 -17.06 2.68
CA GLU A 82 0.85 -18.09 3.32
C GLU A 82 -0.62 -17.66 3.40
N ASN A 83 -0.85 -16.36 3.65
CA ASN A 83 -2.19 -15.77 3.68
C ASN A 83 -2.45 -14.79 2.53
N ARG A 84 -1.59 -14.76 1.50
CA ARG A 84 -1.66 -13.87 0.33
C ARG A 84 -1.92 -12.41 0.70
N SER A 85 -1.21 -11.90 1.69
CA SER A 85 -1.39 -10.53 2.18
C SER A 85 -0.21 -9.63 1.84
N ILE A 86 -0.52 -8.36 1.61
CA ILE A 86 0.44 -7.29 1.35
C ILE A 86 0.05 -6.15 2.31
N ALA A 87 0.99 -5.73 3.15
CA ALA A 87 0.78 -4.61 4.06
C ALA A 87 0.53 -3.32 3.26
N PRO A 88 -0.25 -2.35 3.80
CA PRO A 88 -0.44 -1.06 3.15
C PRO A 88 0.91 -0.39 2.84
N THR A 89 1.25 -0.37 1.56
CA THR A 89 2.58 0.03 1.10
C THR A 89 2.46 1.29 0.27
N HIS A 90 3.37 2.26 0.49
CA HIS A 90 3.52 3.36 -0.46
C HIS A 90 4.99 3.67 -0.73
N PHE A 91 5.28 3.98 -1.99
CA PHE A 91 6.63 4.17 -2.50
C PHE A 91 6.67 5.25 -3.57
N ARG A 92 7.87 5.79 -3.77
CA ARG A 92 8.13 6.84 -4.75
C ARG A 92 8.61 6.24 -6.07
N THR A 93 8.10 6.74 -7.20
CA THR A 93 8.74 6.55 -8.51
C THR A 93 9.20 7.90 -9.08
N ASN A 94 9.82 7.90 -10.27
CA ASN A 94 10.39 9.13 -10.85
C ASN A 94 9.34 10.22 -11.14
N THR A 95 8.06 9.85 -11.29
CA THR A 95 6.97 10.77 -11.66
C THR A 95 5.64 10.52 -10.92
N SER A 96 5.48 9.40 -10.21
CA SER A 96 4.22 9.02 -9.55
C SER A 96 4.45 8.36 -8.19
N TYR A 97 3.44 8.41 -7.34
CA TYR A 97 3.43 7.70 -6.05
C TYR A 97 2.40 6.59 -6.14
N TYR A 98 2.83 5.38 -5.82
CA TYR A 98 1.93 4.24 -5.81
C TYR A 98 1.62 3.88 -4.37
N CYS A 99 0.37 3.48 -4.16
CA CYS A 99 -0.02 2.75 -2.98
C CYS A 99 -0.43 1.36 -3.43
N LEU A 100 0.15 0.32 -2.83
CA LEU A 100 -0.20 -1.08 -3.03
C LEU A 100 -0.74 -1.65 -1.72
#